data_AF-A0A520CRZ1-F1
#
_entry.id   AF-A0A520CRZ1-F1
#
_cell.length_a   1.000
_cell.length_b   1.000
_cell.length_c   1.000
_cell.angle_alpha   90.00
_cell.angle_beta   90.00
_cell.angle_gamma   90.00
#
_symmetry.space_group_name_H-M   'P 1'
#
loop_
_entity.id
_entity.type
_entity.pdbx_description
1 polymer ?
#
loop_
_entity_poly.entity_id
_entity_poly.type
_entity_poly.pdbx_seq_one_letter_code
_entity_poly.pdbx_strand_id
1 'polypeptide(L)'
;MKNKILGYSLLRLVLLATGIFLIYHFAFYFLPKNIQEDQFSFMGELSLTVNFILIFSILYTGFIYWEYRRFRKKSQLELSKVSLVILAVGLLIMLAALLLSFKI
;
A
#
# COMPACT_ATOMS: atom_id res chain seq x y z
N MET A 1 -17.03 -21.01 6.43
CA MET A 1 -16.98 -19.74 5.66
C MET A 1 -16.19 -18.64 6.36
N LYS A 2 -16.42 -18.39 7.66
CA LYS A 2 -15.70 -17.38 8.47
C LYS A 2 -14.16 -17.46 8.37
N ASN A 3 -13.58 -18.67 8.44
CA ASN A 3 -12.12 -18.85 8.35
C ASN A 3 -11.53 -18.42 7.00
N LYS A 4 -12.29 -18.55 5.89
CA LYS A 4 -11.83 -18.11 4.56
C LYS A 4 -11.81 -16.59 4.44
N ILE A 5 -12.80 -15.92 5.04
CA ILE A 5 -12.88 -14.45 5.08
C ILE A 5 -11.75 -13.90 5.94
N LEU A 6 -11.59 -14.44 7.15
CA LEU A 6 -10.56 -14.02 8.09
C LEU A 6 -9.15 -14.26 7.53
N GLY A 7 -8.90 -15.42 6.91
CA GLY A 7 -7.64 -15.71 6.24
C GLY A 7 -7.35 -14.76 5.08
N TYR A 8 -8.35 -14.42 4.26
CA TYR A 8 -8.20 -13.44 3.20
C TYR A 8 -7.87 -12.05 3.75
N SER A 9 -8.64 -11.56 4.74
CA SER A 9 -8.41 -10.25 5.35
C SER A 9 -7.02 -10.14 5.98
N LEU A 10 -6.62 -11.13 6.79
CA LEU A 10 -5.31 -11.14 7.43
C LEU A 10 -4.18 -11.17 6.41
N LEU A 11 -4.28 -12.03 5.40
CA LEU A 11 -3.26 -12.09 4.34
C LEU A 11 -3.08 -10.73 3.66
N ARG A 12 -4.18 -10.03 3.37
CA ARG A 12 -4.15 -8.73 2.71
C ARG A 12 -3.60 -7.62 3.61
N LEU A 13 -3.99 -7.60 4.89
CA LEU A 13 -3.44 -6.65 5.86
C LEU A 13 -1.94 -6.89 6.10
N VAL A 14 -1.51 -8.16 6.19
CA VAL A 14 -0.09 -8.51 6.31
C VAL A 14 0.68 -8.09 5.07
N LEU A 15 0.17 -8.36 3.86
CA LEU A 15 0.84 -7.93 2.63
C LEU A 15 0.97 -6.40 2.54
N LEU A 16 -0.08 -5.66 2.92
CA LEU A 16 -0.06 -4.20 2.96
C LEU A 16 0.98 -3.69 3.96
N ALA A 17 0.98 -4.21 5.19
CA ALA A 17 1.90 -3.82 6.25
C ALA A 17 3.36 -4.16 5.88
N THR A 18 3.61 -5.37 5.41
CA THR A 18 4.94 -5.81 4.98
C THR A 18 5.44 -4.97 3.79
N GLY A 19 4.57 -4.66 2.82
CA GLY A 19 4.95 -3.80 1.69
C GLY A 19 5.41 -2.41 2.15
N ILE A 20 4.65 -1.77 3.03
CA ILE A 20 5.00 -0.46 3.60
C ILE A 20 6.30 -0.54 4.42
N PHE A 21 6.44 -1.57 5.25
CA PHE A 21 7.64 -1.79 6.07
C PHE A 21 8.91 -1.93 5.22
N LEU A 22 8.83 -2.73 4.15
CA LEU A 22 9.95 -2.91 3.23
C LEU A 22 10.28 -1.60 2.51
N ILE A 23 9.27 -0.86 2.03
CA ILE A 23 9.51 0.43 1.37
C ILE A 23 10.27 1.38 2.29
N TYR A 24 9.86 1.49 3.55
CA TYR A 24 10.55 2.33 4.53
C TYR A 24 12.02 1.89 4.73
N HIS A 25 12.28 0.59 4.88
CA HIS A 25 13.66 0.09 5.09
C HIS A 25 14.54 0.19 3.85
N PHE A 26 13.95 0.12 2.65
CA PHE A 26 14.72 0.16 1.41
C PHE A 26 14.89 1.57 0.85
N ALA A 27 14.07 2.53 1.24
CA ALA A 27 14.11 3.90 0.70
C ALA A 27 15.50 4.53 0.81
N PHE A 28 16.19 4.33 1.93
CA PHE A 28 17.57 4.81 2.13
C PHE A 28 18.51 4.35 1.01
N TYR A 29 18.45 3.08 0.61
CA TYR A 29 19.35 2.51 -0.40
C TYR A 29 19.08 3.00 -1.82
N PHE A 30 17.90 3.57 -2.07
CA PHE A 30 17.53 4.14 -3.37
C PHE A 30 17.85 5.63 -3.49
N LEU A 31 18.29 6.29 -2.41
CA LEU A 31 18.78 7.66 -2.45
C LEU A 31 20.12 7.74 -3.21
N PRO A 32 20.36 8.80 -3.98
CA PRO A 32 21.67 9.02 -4.58
C PRO A 32 22.70 9.37 -3.50
N LYS A 33 23.95 8.91 -3.69
CA LYS A 33 25.02 8.97 -2.67
C LYS A 33 25.27 10.36 -2.10
N ASN A 34 25.15 11.38 -2.95
CA ASN A 34 25.30 12.78 -2.57
C ASN A 34 24.25 13.27 -1.55
N ILE A 35 23.06 12.67 -1.52
CA ILE A 35 22.00 12.99 -0.56
C ILE A 35 22.09 12.07 0.67
N GLN A 36 22.58 10.84 0.51
CA GLN A 36 22.78 9.90 1.64
C GLN A 36 23.79 10.41 2.67
N GLU A 37 24.86 11.06 2.21
CA GLU A 37 25.93 11.57 3.07
C GLU A 37 25.65 12.98 3.63
N ASP A 38 24.55 13.60 3.21
CA ASP A 38 24.14 14.93 3.65
C ASP A 38 23.39 14.87 5.00
N GLN A 39 23.48 15.94 5.79
CA GLN A 39 22.82 16.08 7.09
C GLN A 39 21.28 16.07 6.96
N PHE A 40 20.76 16.32 5.77
CA PHE A 40 19.34 16.27 5.43
C PHE A 40 18.90 14.97 4.72
N SER A 41 19.73 13.93 4.72
CA SER A 41 19.42 12.62 4.13
C SER A 41 18.05 12.07 4.55
N PHE A 42 17.64 12.32 5.80
CA PHE A 42 16.32 11.97 6.33
C PHE A 42 15.15 12.58 5.55
N MET A 43 15.24 13.83 5.10
CA MET A 43 14.17 14.47 4.32
C MET A 43 14.05 13.84 2.93
N GLY A 44 15.19 13.54 2.30
CA GLY A 44 15.23 12.81 1.04
C GLY A 44 14.62 11.41 1.18
N GLU A 45 14.96 10.70 2.25
CA GLU A 45 14.44 9.36 2.54
C GLU A 45 12.93 9.38 2.74
N LEU A 46 12.41 10.37 3.49
CA LEU A 46 10.98 10.53 3.73
C LEU A 46 10.21 10.81 2.43
N SER A 47 10.72 11.73 1.60
CA SER A 47 10.12 12.05 0.29
C SER A 47 10.07 10.80 -0.61
N LEU A 48 11.18 10.08 -0.70
CA LEU A 48 11.29 8.88 -1.52
C LEU A 48 10.37 7.75 -1.00
N THR A 49 10.31 7.58 0.33
CA THR A 49 9.41 6.64 1.00
C THR A 49 7.95 6.94 0.64
N VAL A 50 7.53 8.20 0.73
CA VAL A 50 6.15 8.62 0.41
C VAL A 50 5.84 8.34 -1.07
N ASN A 51 6.76 8.62 -1.98
CA ASN A 51 6.57 8.35 -3.41
C ASN A 51 6.46 6.85 -3.70
N PHE A 52 7.28 6.01 -3.06
CA PHE A 52 7.17 4.55 -3.19
C PHE A 52 5.89 4.00 -2.55
N ILE A 53 5.47 4.53 -1.40
CA ILE A 53 4.17 4.17 -0.80
C ILE A 53 3.03 4.55 -1.74
N LEU A 54 3.09 5.71 -2.40
CA LEU A 54 2.09 6.12 -3.38
C LEU A 54 2.02 5.11 -4.54
N ILE A 55 3.15 4.79 -5.18
CA ILE A 55 3.20 3.81 -6.27
C ILE A 55 2.68 2.45 -5.81
N PHE A 56 3.15 1.96 -4.66
CA PHE A 56 2.70 0.70 -4.10
C PHE A 56 1.21 0.69 -3.80
N SER A 57 0.67 1.76 -3.23
CA SER A 57 -0.75 1.89 -2.89
C SER A 57 -1.64 1.88 -4.14
N ILE A 58 -1.21 2.49 -5.24
CA ILE A 58 -1.90 2.44 -6.53
C ILE A 58 -1.96 1.00 -7.04
N LEU A 59 -0.82 0.31 -7.08
CA LEU A 59 -0.74 -1.08 -7.54
C LEU A 59 -1.56 -2.03 -6.66
N TYR A 60 -1.41 -1.90 -5.34
CA TYR A 60 -2.13 -2.71 -4.36
C TYR A 60 -3.64 -2.49 -4.47
N THR A 61 -4.10 -1.24 -4.52
CA THR A 61 -5.52 -0.91 -4.67
C THR A 61 -6.08 -1.44 -5.99
N GLY A 62 -5.33 -1.30 -7.09
CA GLY A 62 -5.69 -1.88 -8.39
C GLY A 62 -5.85 -3.41 -8.33
N PHE A 63 -4.95 -4.08 -7.62
CA PHE A 63 -5.03 -5.52 -7.38
C PHE A 63 -6.27 -5.91 -6.56
N ILE A 64 -6.56 -5.21 -5.46
CA ILE A 64 -7.77 -5.46 -4.64
C ILE A 64 -9.05 -5.22 -5.45
N TYR A 65 -9.06 -4.19 -6.31
CA TYR A 65 -10.19 -3.92 -7.19
C TYR A 65 -10.44 -5.05 -8.18
N TRP A 66 -9.37 -5.61 -8.74
CA TRP A 66 -9.45 -6.78 -9.61
C TRP A 66 -10.02 -7.99 -8.86
N GLU A 67 -9.58 -8.24 -7.62
CA GLU A 67 -10.13 -9.31 -6.78
C GLU A 67 -11.61 -9.09 -6.46
N TYR A 68 -12.00 -7.87 -6.08
CA TYR A 68 -13.40 -7.49 -5.86
C TYR A 68 -14.26 -7.82 -7.08
N ARG A 69 -13.83 -7.42 -8.28
CA ARG A 69 -14.53 -7.75 -9.53
C ARG A 69 -14.64 -9.26 -9.73
N ARG A 70 -13.57 -10.01 -9.43
CA ARG A 70 -13.54 -11.47 -9.55
C ARG A 70 -14.50 -12.16 -8.58
N PHE A 71 -14.56 -11.72 -7.32
CA PHE A 71 -15.48 -12.27 -6.31
C PHE A 71 -16.94 -12.01 -6.67
N ARG A 72 -17.24 -10.80 -7.17
CA ARG A 72 -18.57 -10.45 -7.65
C ARG A 72 -19.01 -11.33 -8.82
N LYS A 73 -18.12 -11.56 -9.81
CA LYS A 73 -18.38 -12.47 -10.94
C LYS A 73 -18.62 -13.93 -10.52
N LYS A 74 -18.01 -14.37 -9.41
CA LYS A 74 -18.15 -15.73 -8.86
C LYS A 74 -19.26 -15.86 -7.80
N SER A 75 -20.10 -14.84 -7.62
CA SER A 75 -21.17 -14.81 -6.61
C SER A 75 -20.69 -14.99 -5.17
N GLN A 76 -19.42 -14.66 -4.87
CA GLN A 76 -18.84 -14.73 -3.53
C GLN A 76 -19.09 -13.40 -2.78
N LEU A 77 -20.35 -13.12 -2.45
CA LEU A 77 -20.78 -11.82 -1.92
C LEU A 77 -20.07 -11.40 -0.63
N GLU A 78 -19.84 -12.33 0.29
CA GLU A 78 -19.15 -12.03 1.56
C GLU A 78 -17.69 -11.62 1.37
N LEU A 79 -16.96 -12.30 0.48
CA LEU A 79 -15.58 -11.91 0.13
C LEU A 79 -15.54 -10.59 -0.64
N SER A 80 -16.54 -10.35 -1.47
CA SER A 80 -16.70 -9.08 -2.20
C SER A 80 -16.94 -7.89 -1.26
N LYS A 81 -17.69 -8.05 -0.17
CA LYS A 81 -17.87 -6.99 0.84
C LYS A 81 -16.55 -6.69 1.54
N VAL A 82 -15.83 -7.73 1.95
CA VAL A 82 -14.55 -7.60 2.67
C VAL A 82 -13.48 -6.98 1.78
N SER A 83 -13.38 -7.38 0.51
CA SER A 83 -12.44 -6.76 -0.42
C SER A 83 -12.76 -5.29 -0.68
N LEU A 84 -14.03 -4.88 -0.62
CA LEU A 84 -14.43 -3.47 -0.72
C LEU A 84 -13.95 -2.67 0.51
N VAL A 85 -14.03 -3.24 1.72
CA VAL A 85 -13.45 -2.61 2.93
C VAL A 85 -11.94 -2.43 2.78
N ILE A 86 -11.23 -3.47 2.33
CA ILE A 86 -9.77 -3.39 2.11
C ILE A 86 -9.43 -2.38 1.00
N LEU A 87 -10.27 -2.29 -0.04
CA LEU A 87 -10.12 -1.31 -1.11
C LEU A 87 -10.25 0.12 -0.57
N ALA A 88 -11.23 0.37 0.31
CA ALA A 88 -11.40 1.68 0.94
C ALA A 88 -10.18 2.07 1.78
N VAL A 89 -9.61 1.13 2.54
CA VAL A 89 -8.36 1.36 3.29
C VAL A 89 -7.20 1.68 2.34
N GLY A 90 -7.04 0.92 1.25
CA GLY A 90 -6.01 1.17 0.24
C GLY A 90 -6.15 2.55 -0.43
N LEU A 91 -7.39 2.96 -0.75
CA LEU A 91 -7.68 4.28 -1.29
C LEU A 91 -7.36 5.42 -0.31
N LEU A 92 -7.64 5.24 0.98
CA LEU A 92 -7.29 6.23 2.01
C LEU A 92 -5.77 6.40 2.12
N ILE A 93 -5.01 5.30 2.12
CA ILE A 93 -3.55 5.34 2.14
C ILE A 93 -3.02 6.02 0.87
N MET A 94 -3.58 5.68 -0.29
CA MET A 94 -3.20 6.28 -1.57
C MET A 94 -3.44 7.80 -1.58
N LEU A 95 -4.60 8.25 -1.10
CA LEU A 95 -4.91 9.68 -0.99
C LEU A 95 -3.97 10.38 0.00
N ALA A 96 -3.69 9.77 1.15
CA ALA A 96 -2.76 10.33 2.13
C ALA A 96 -1.33 10.46 1.53
N ALA A 97 -0.84 9.41 0.88
CA ALA A 97 0.46 9.42 0.22
C ALA A 97 0.52 10.45 -0.91
N LEU A 98 -0.55 10.59 -1.70
CA LEU A 98 -0.65 11.60 -2.75
C LEU A 98 -0.56 13.02 -2.18
N LEU A 99 -1.31 13.32 -1.12
CA LEU A 99 -1.28 14.63 -0.45
C LEU A 99 0.07 14.95 0.16
N LEU A 100 0.75 13.94 0.72
CA LEU A 100 2.09 14.10 1.28
C LEU A 100 3.15 14.28 0.19
N SER A 101 3.02 13.57 -0.94
CA SER A 101 3.95 13.67 -2.08
C SER A 101 3.99 15.09 -2.68
N PHE A 102 2.90 15.86 -2.62
CA PHE A 102 2.88 17.26 -3.07
C PHE A 102 3.37 18.27 -2.03
N LYS A 103 3.47 17.88 -0.76
CA LYS A 103 3.83 18.77 0.36
C LYS A 103 5.27 18.64 0.83
N ILE A 104 5.93 17.53 0.52
CA ILE A 104 7.32 17.21 0.87
C ILE A 104 8.20 17.50 -0.35
#